data_AF-A0A0U5F0S2-F1
#
_entry.id   AF-A0A0U5F0S2-F1
#
_cell.length_a   1.000
_cell.length_b   1.000
_cell.length_c   1.000
_cell.angle_alpha   90.00
_cell.angle_beta   90.00
_cell.angle_gamma   90.00
#
_symmetry.space_group_name_H-M   'P 1'
#
loop_
_entity.id
_entity.type
_entity.pdbx_description
1 polymer ?
#
loop_
_entity_poly.entity_id
_entity_poly.type
_entity_poly.pdbx_seq_one_letter_code
_entity_poly.pdbx_strand_id
1 'polypeptide(L)'
;MTAFTRLWHRAPLWRTALITAGVCGTLSVLFPAPWLASSVPGYGALSSKIRHMLPSSLGGTEASDALHPNEDQRTVSVPPMDAQFEGSVAFAGRQLPLPAGKWHPVVNFQDDVAHGEVLTTLYVRSAQGIVTGLIIAQATTQSLPIAAMNMIQAQCHSSFNFMNEAAPQDGNRNECWMTTPIRVVNNLFLTSNEALQVLLSDQMYIPPAVQRLTMMGFDLPPILVDAGWNLVEKSKSGAGVDFMSVHTLLSPAEAGERRVPGEPENWSRAGMADSAAVTDFVQRTNGWLRGWVPTLQRGFDSKLTPSATPPAEAMDPAFRG
;
A
#
# COMPACT_ATOMS: atom_id res chain seq x y z
N MET A 1 15.38 31.20 -54.33
CA MET A 1 14.13 30.51 -53.92
C MET A 1 14.45 29.04 -53.71
N THR A 2 14.28 28.51 -52.50
CA THR A 2 14.64 27.13 -52.14
C THR A 2 13.64 26.12 -52.72
N ALA A 3 14.05 24.87 -52.94
CA ALA A 3 13.16 23.80 -53.42
C ALA A 3 11.92 23.64 -52.51
N PHE A 4 12.08 23.88 -51.21
CA PHE A 4 11.03 23.87 -50.19
C PHE A 4 9.92 24.89 -50.45
N THR A 5 10.27 26.11 -50.88
CA THR A 5 9.27 27.17 -51.16
C THR A 5 8.48 26.90 -52.45
N ARG A 6 9.08 26.19 -53.42
CA ARG A 6 8.38 25.76 -54.64
C ARG A 6 7.44 24.57 -54.40
N LEU A 7 7.86 23.60 -53.60
CA LEU A 7 7.05 22.44 -53.21
C LEU A 7 5.86 22.84 -52.35
N TRP A 8 6.05 23.82 -51.46
CA TRP A 8 4.97 24.39 -50.68
C TRP A 8 3.86 24.90 -51.60
N HIS A 9 4.14 25.73 -52.61
CA HIS A 9 3.07 26.32 -53.41
C HIS A 9 2.35 25.40 -54.41
N ARG A 10 2.97 24.29 -54.87
CA ARG A 10 2.44 23.51 -56.01
C ARG A 10 1.90 22.12 -55.65
N ALA A 11 2.20 21.58 -54.48
CA ALA A 11 1.85 20.21 -54.13
C ALA A 11 0.96 20.16 -52.86
N PRO A 12 -0.38 20.20 -52.99
CA PRO A 12 -1.28 20.11 -51.84
C PRO A 12 -1.16 18.78 -51.08
N LEU A 13 -0.80 17.69 -51.77
CA LEU A 13 -0.53 16.38 -51.15
C LEU A 13 0.74 16.37 -50.28
N TRP A 14 1.77 17.13 -50.68
CA TRP A 14 2.99 17.23 -49.87
C TRP A 14 2.76 18.04 -48.59
N ARG A 15 1.94 19.10 -48.67
CA ARG A 15 1.51 19.87 -47.49
C ARG A 15 0.72 19.02 -46.50
N THR A 16 -0.27 18.28 -46.98
CA THR A 16 -1.10 17.42 -46.12
C THR A 16 -0.26 16.33 -45.50
N ALA A 17 0.62 15.66 -46.25
CA ALA A 17 1.53 14.66 -45.70
C ALA A 17 2.45 15.22 -44.60
N LEU A 18 3.01 16.42 -44.77
CA LEU A 18 3.85 17.07 -43.74
C LEU A 18 3.05 17.46 -42.49
N ILE A 19 1.85 18.01 -42.67
CA ILE A 19 0.97 18.40 -41.56
C ILE A 19 0.54 17.13 -40.80
N THR A 20 0.10 16.09 -41.50
CA THR A 20 -0.29 14.82 -40.90
C THR A 20 0.88 14.14 -40.20
N ALA A 21 2.08 14.13 -40.78
CA ALA A 21 3.26 13.59 -40.12
C ALA A 21 3.62 14.38 -38.84
N GLY A 22 3.47 15.70 -38.86
CA GLY A 22 3.64 16.54 -37.68
C GLY A 22 2.62 16.23 -36.58
N VAL A 23 1.33 16.13 -36.94
CA VAL A 23 0.22 15.85 -36.01
C VAL A 23 0.33 14.43 -35.44
N CYS A 24 0.64 13.42 -36.27
CA CYS A 24 0.85 12.06 -35.79
C CYS A 24 2.12 11.98 -34.91
N GLY A 25 3.16 12.74 -35.24
CA GLY A 25 4.35 12.88 -34.41
C GLY A 25 4.03 13.43 -33.02
N THR A 26 3.29 14.54 -32.94
CA THR A 26 2.89 15.13 -31.65
C THR A 26 1.97 14.21 -30.86
N LEU A 27 0.99 13.56 -31.51
CA LEU A 27 0.11 12.59 -30.87
C LEU A 27 0.87 11.35 -30.37
N SER A 28 1.88 10.86 -31.10
CA SER A 28 2.68 9.71 -30.67
C SER A 28 3.48 9.99 -29.40
N VAL A 29 3.91 11.25 -29.20
CA VAL A 29 4.63 11.68 -28.01
C VAL A 29 3.68 11.88 -26.82
N LEU A 30 2.45 12.36 -27.06
CA LEU A 30 1.42 12.56 -26.04
C LEU A 30 0.76 11.24 -25.59
N PHE A 31 0.60 10.29 -26.52
CA PHE A 31 0.00 8.98 -26.31
C PHE A 31 0.97 7.87 -26.77
N PRO A 32 2.05 7.61 -26.01
CA PRO A 32 3.08 6.66 -26.43
C PRO A 32 2.54 5.24 -26.49
N ALA A 33 2.60 4.62 -27.67
CA ALA A 33 2.23 3.22 -27.83
C ALA A 33 3.31 2.30 -27.21
N PRO A 34 2.94 1.22 -26.47
CA PRO A 34 3.88 0.37 -25.74
C PRO A 34 4.97 -0.28 -26.61
N TRP A 35 4.61 -0.61 -27.85
CA TRP A 35 5.52 -1.20 -28.84
C TRP A 35 6.55 -0.20 -29.39
N LEU A 36 6.21 1.10 -29.40
CA LEU A 36 7.09 2.16 -29.87
C LEU A 36 8.16 2.50 -28.83
N ALA A 37 7.78 2.51 -27.55
CA ALA A 37 8.68 2.76 -26.43
C ALA A 37 9.74 1.66 -26.24
N SER A 38 9.42 0.42 -26.63
CA SER A 38 10.36 -0.71 -26.59
C SER A 38 11.27 -0.80 -27.80
N SER A 39 10.90 -0.18 -28.93
CA SER A 39 11.63 -0.30 -30.20
C SER A 39 12.61 0.86 -30.47
N VAL A 40 12.43 2.02 -29.81
CA VAL A 40 13.26 3.21 -30.05
C VAL A 40 13.96 3.66 -28.76
N PRO A 41 15.30 3.52 -28.68
CA PRO A 41 16.07 3.94 -27.50
C PRO A 41 15.87 5.43 -27.21
N GLY A 42 15.48 5.76 -25.98
CA GLY A 42 15.30 7.15 -25.54
C GLY A 42 13.93 7.76 -25.82
N TYR A 43 13.05 7.11 -26.58
CA TYR A 43 11.70 7.63 -26.86
C TYR A 43 10.84 7.69 -25.60
N GLY A 44 10.90 6.67 -24.74
CA GLY A 44 10.20 6.64 -23.45
C GLY A 44 10.64 7.74 -22.49
N ALA A 45 11.94 8.10 -22.50
CA ALA A 45 12.49 9.19 -21.69
C ALA A 45 12.08 10.58 -22.19
N LEU A 46 11.77 10.70 -23.49
CA LEU A 46 11.35 11.94 -24.12
C LEU A 46 9.84 12.17 -23.95
N SER A 47 9.04 11.10 -24.07
CA SER A 47 7.60 11.16 -23.76
C SER A 47 7.34 11.43 -22.28
N SER A 48 8.13 10.85 -21.36
CA SER A 48 7.97 11.12 -19.93
C SER A 48 8.27 12.58 -19.60
N LYS A 49 9.42 13.13 -20.04
CA LYS A 49 9.79 14.55 -19.84
C LYS A 49 8.73 15.53 -20.34
N ILE A 50 8.14 15.26 -21.51
CA ILE A 50 7.10 16.13 -22.08
C ILE A 50 5.80 16.00 -21.28
N ARG A 51 5.44 14.80 -20.82
CA ARG A 51 4.29 14.57 -19.94
C ARG A 51 4.42 15.29 -18.60
N HIS A 52 5.64 15.46 -18.09
CA HIS A 52 5.92 16.24 -16.87
C HIS A 52 5.93 17.76 -17.09
N MET A 53 5.99 18.23 -18.35
CA MET A 53 6.00 19.67 -18.69
C MET A 53 4.66 20.19 -19.23
N LEU A 54 3.71 19.30 -19.53
CA LEU A 54 2.37 19.69 -19.97
C LEU A 54 1.48 19.93 -18.74
N PRO A 55 0.83 21.11 -18.62
CA PRO A 55 -0.24 21.29 -17.66
C PRO A 55 -1.35 20.28 -17.96
N SER A 56 -1.89 19.63 -16.94
CA SER A 56 -2.94 18.60 -17.06
C SER A 56 -4.29 19.07 -17.66
N SER A 57 -4.35 20.20 -18.38
CA SER A 57 -5.58 20.85 -18.82
C SER A 57 -6.06 20.51 -20.25
N LEU A 58 -5.49 19.51 -20.93
CA LEU A 58 -5.90 19.16 -22.31
C LEU A 58 -6.35 17.69 -22.51
N GLY A 59 -6.61 16.95 -21.43
CA GLY A 59 -7.24 15.62 -21.47
C GLY A 59 -8.61 15.63 -20.81
N GLY A 60 -9.61 16.21 -21.47
CA GLY A 60 -10.99 16.23 -20.97
C GLY A 60 -11.72 14.92 -21.22
N THR A 61 -12.10 14.22 -20.15
CA THR A 61 -13.50 13.83 -19.90
C THR A 61 -13.73 13.64 -18.40
N GLU A 62 -14.21 14.73 -17.79
CA GLU A 62 -15.02 14.85 -16.56
C GLU A 62 -14.72 13.97 -15.34
N ALA A 63 -14.09 14.57 -14.32
CA ALA A 63 -14.80 15.00 -13.11
C ALA A 63 -13.98 16.08 -12.40
N SER A 64 -14.66 17.13 -11.97
CA SER A 64 -14.14 18.37 -11.42
C SER A 64 -13.21 18.19 -10.23
N ASP A 65 -12.01 18.75 -10.30
CA ASP A 65 -11.53 19.71 -9.29
C ASP A 65 -10.32 20.48 -9.83
N ALA A 66 -10.56 21.76 -10.12
CA ALA A 66 -9.53 22.71 -10.49
C ALA A 66 -9.64 23.90 -9.55
N LEU A 67 -9.18 23.71 -8.32
CA LEU A 67 -8.89 24.76 -7.34
C LEU A 67 -7.67 24.28 -6.55
N HIS A 68 -6.72 25.18 -6.27
CA HIS A 68 -5.50 25.03 -5.46
C HIS A 68 -4.19 24.66 -6.20
N PRO A 69 -3.40 25.66 -6.63
CA PRO A 69 -2.03 25.48 -7.14
C PRO A 69 -0.99 25.19 -6.04
N ASN A 70 -1.41 24.62 -4.90
CA ASN A 70 -0.55 24.33 -3.76
C ASN A 70 -0.87 22.97 -3.11
N GLU A 71 -1.58 22.09 -3.80
CA GLU A 71 -1.86 20.74 -3.32
C GLU A 71 -0.75 19.79 -3.75
N ASP A 72 -0.08 19.23 -2.74
CA ASP A 72 0.78 18.06 -2.83
C ASP A 72 0.16 17.03 -3.78
N GLN A 73 0.95 16.40 -4.65
CA GLN A 73 0.48 15.42 -5.64
C GLN A 73 -0.03 14.14 -4.95
N ARG A 74 -1.23 14.21 -4.40
CA ARG A 74 -1.92 13.08 -3.78
C ARG A 74 -2.73 12.37 -4.84
N THR A 75 -2.54 11.06 -4.95
CA THR A 75 -3.35 10.24 -5.85
C THR A 75 -3.99 9.09 -5.09
N VAL A 76 -5.31 8.95 -5.25
CA VAL A 76 -6.07 7.79 -4.81
C VAL A 76 -6.40 6.97 -6.06
N SER A 77 -6.02 5.70 -6.08
CA SER A 77 -6.41 4.77 -7.14
C SER A 77 -7.11 3.56 -6.56
N VAL A 78 -8.06 3.06 -7.33
CA VAL A 78 -8.98 2.02 -6.91
C VAL A 78 -8.78 0.83 -7.85
N PRO A 79 -8.05 -0.22 -7.43
CA PRO A 79 -7.69 -1.34 -8.30
C PRO A 79 -8.92 -2.17 -8.71
N PRO A 80 -8.85 -2.99 -9.77
CA PRO A 80 -9.98 -3.85 -10.18
C PRO A 80 -10.46 -4.77 -9.04
N MET A 81 -11.77 -4.93 -8.91
CA MET A 81 -12.43 -5.67 -7.81
C MET A 81 -12.20 -7.18 -7.88
N ASP A 82 -11.91 -7.69 -9.07
CA ASP A 82 -11.66 -9.09 -9.39
C ASP A 82 -10.19 -9.50 -9.23
N ALA A 83 -9.29 -8.53 -9.05
CA ALA A 83 -7.88 -8.78 -8.85
C ALA A 83 -7.66 -9.59 -7.56
N GLN A 84 -6.86 -10.64 -7.67
CA GLN A 84 -6.48 -11.54 -6.59
C GLN A 84 -4.96 -11.70 -6.58
N PHE A 85 -4.37 -11.59 -5.41
CA PHE A 85 -2.94 -11.76 -5.20
C PHE A 85 -2.68 -12.83 -4.15
N GLU A 86 -1.63 -13.62 -4.39
CA GLU A 86 -1.13 -14.65 -3.49
C GLU A 86 0.40 -14.58 -3.46
N GLY A 87 1.02 -15.00 -2.35
CA GLY A 87 2.47 -15.08 -2.23
C GLY A 87 3.15 -13.73 -2.01
N SER A 88 3.37 -12.95 -3.06
CA SER A 88 4.02 -11.63 -2.96
C SER A 88 3.62 -10.69 -4.08
N VAL A 89 3.57 -9.39 -3.78
CA VAL A 89 3.27 -8.33 -4.76
C VAL A 89 4.41 -7.31 -4.83
N ALA A 90 4.57 -6.68 -5.99
CA ALA A 90 5.47 -5.54 -6.12
C ALA A 90 4.88 -4.33 -5.38
N PHE A 91 5.67 -3.68 -4.53
CA PHE A 91 5.23 -2.58 -3.69
C PHE A 91 6.38 -1.62 -3.41
N ALA A 92 6.23 -0.34 -3.80
CA ALA A 92 7.22 0.72 -3.60
C ALA A 92 8.66 0.36 -4.01
N GLY A 93 8.83 -0.30 -5.17
CA GLY A 93 10.15 -0.76 -5.64
C GLY A 93 10.73 -1.97 -4.91
N ARG A 94 9.95 -2.56 -4.00
CA ARG A 94 10.28 -3.75 -3.18
C ARG A 94 9.24 -4.83 -3.41
N GLN A 95 9.31 -5.90 -2.63
CA GLN A 95 8.30 -6.96 -2.61
C GLN A 95 7.59 -6.96 -1.26
N LEU A 96 6.26 -6.95 -1.28
CA LEU A 96 5.42 -7.17 -0.11
C LEU A 96 4.99 -8.64 -0.11
N PRO A 97 5.51 -9.48 0.82
CA PRO A 97 5.00 -10.82 0.98
C PRO A 97 3.60 -10.75 1.59
N LEU A 98 2.70 -11.57 1.07
CA LEU A 98 1.34 -11.71 1.56
C LEU A 98 1.23 -13.01 2.36
N PRO A 99 0.53 -13.01 3.51
CA PRO A 99 0.16 -14.24 4.20
C PRO A 99 -0.66 -15.15 3.27
N ALA A 100 -0.82 -16.41 3.65
CA ALA A 100 -1.53 -17.41 2.87
C ALA A 100 -2.97 -16.98 2.53
N GLY A 101 -3.45 -17.41 1.37
CA GLY A 101 -4.79 -17.10 0.87
C GLY A 101 -4.83 -15.97 -0.14
N LYS A 102 -6.05 -15.69 -0.59
CA LYS A 102 -6.34 -14.74 -1.67
C LYS A 102 -6.59 -13.35 -1.12
N TRP A 103 -5.74 -12.43 -1.52
CA TRP A 103 -5.83 -11.03 -1.12
C TRP A 103 -6.35 -10.18 -2.27
N HIS A 104 -7.36 -9.37 -1.99
CA HIS A 104 -7.97 -8.46 -2.94
C HIS A 104 -7.52 -7.03 -2.64
N PRO A 105 -7.06 -6.27 -3.64
CA PRO A 105 -6.72 -4.88 -3.44
C PRO A 105 -7.98 -4.03 -3.21
N VAL A 106 -7.95 -3.17 -2.21
CA VAL A 106 -9.05 -2.29 -1.86
C VAL A 106 -8.76 -0.89 -2.38
N VAL A 107 -7.69 -0.27 -1.90
CA VAL A 107 -7.31 1.11 -2.25
C VAL A 107 -5.80 1.20 -2.33
N ASN A 108 -5.30 2.00 -3.27
CA ASN A 108 -3.93 2.49 -3.28
C ASN A 108 -3.96 4.00 -3.12
N PHE A 109 -3.08 4.52 -2.28
CA PHE A 109 -2.93 5.94 -2.04
C PHE A 109 -1.46 6.30 -2.12
N GLN A 110 -1.15 7.41 -2.77
CA GLN A 110 0.18 7.95 -2.87
C GLN A 110 0.15 9.38 -2.35
N ASP A 111 1.00 9.68 -1.39
CA ASP A 111 1.15 11.00 -0.77
C ASP A 111 2.56 11.54 -1.04
N ASP A 112 2.67 12.85 -1.26
CA ASP A 112 3.95 13.56 -1.34
C ASP A 112 4.18 14.23 0.02
N VAL A 113 4.99 13.57 0.86
CA VAL A 113 5.34 14.01 2.20
C VAL A 113 6.75 14.60 2.17
N ALA A 114 6.87 15.91 2.38
CA ALA A 114 8.17 16.59 2.50
C ALA A 114 9.13 16.33 1.32
N HIS A 115 8.61 16.31 0.08
CA HIS A 115 9.34 15.99 -1.16
C HIS A 115 9.78 14.53 -1.30
N GLY A 116 9.28 13.64 -0.45
CA GLY A 116 9.38 12.19 -0.65
C GLY A 116 8.00 11.57 -0.76
N GLU A 117 7.91 10.50 -1.53
CA GLU A 117 6.64 9.89 -1.87
C GLU A 117 6.41 8.64 -1.01
N VAL A 118 5.24 8.58 -0.36
CA VAL A 118 4.78 7.44 0.43
C VAL A 118 3.64 6.76 -0.30
N LEU A 119 3.84 5.49 -0.66
CA LEU A 119 2.81 4.63 -1.20
C LEU A 119 2.15 3.86 -0.05
N THR A 120 0.82 3.94 0.01
CA THR A 120 -0.04 3.16 0.90
C THR A 120 -0.94 2.24 0.08
N THR A 121 -1.05 0.98 0.46
CA THR A 121 -1.97 0.03 -0.19
C THR A 121 -2.73 -0.76 0.86
N LEU A 122 -3.99 -1.04 0.56
CA LEU A 122 -4.86 -1.84 1.41
C LEU A 122 -5.29 -3.10 0.68
N TYR A 123 -5.14 -4.24 1.34
CA TYR A 123 -5.64 -5.53 0.87
C TYR A 123 -6.64 -6.12 1.85
N VAL A 124 -7.57 -6.92 1.34
CA VAL A 124 -8.53 -7.68 2.14
C VAL A 124 -8.50 -9.15 1.78
N ARG A 125 -8.60 -9.99 2.80
CA ARG A 125 -8.90 -11.41 2.67
C ARG A 125 -10.22 -11.68 3.39
N SER A 126 -11.14 -12.37 2.73
CA SER A 126 -12.44 -12.74 3.30
C SER A 126 -12.71 -14.22 3.15
N ALA A 127 -13.57 -14.74 4.01
CA ALA A 127 -14.14 -16.08 3.93
C ALA A 127 -15.65 -15.96 4.14
N GLN A 128 -16.45 -16.48 3.20
CA GLN A 128 -17.91 -16.45 3.26
C GLN A 128 -18.50 -15.03 3.48
N GLY A 129 -17.89 -14.01 2.87
CA GLY A 129 -18.33 -12.61 3.00
C GLY A 129 -17.85 -11.90 4.28
N ILE A 130 -17.15 -12.59 5.19
CA ILE A 130 -16.62 -11.99 6.42
C ILE A 130 -15.12 -11.74 6.25
N VAL A 131 -14.67 -10.55 6.65
CA VAL A 131 -13.25 -10.20 6.62
C VAL A 131 -12.47 -11.04 7.63
N THR A 132 -11.47 -11.78 7.13
CA THR A 132 -10.54 -12.58 7.94
C THR A 132 -9.20 -11.88 8.13
N GLY A 133 -8.83 -11.00 7.20
CA GLY A 133 -7.59 -10.25 7.25
C GLY A 133 -7.69 -8.94 6.47
N LEU A 134 -7.05 -7.89 6.99
CA LEU A 134 -6.76 -6.66 6.25
C LEU A 134 -5.27 -6.38 6.34
N ILE A 135 -4.67 -5.95 5.23
CA ILE A 135 -3.28 -5.48 5.22
C ILE A 135 -3.31 -4.00 4.90
N ILE A 136 -2.61 -3.20 5.69
CA ILE A 136 -2.27 -1.82 5.38
C ILE A 136 -0.75 -1.78 5.27
N ALA A 137 -0.25 -1.59 4.06
CA ALA A 137 1.18 -1.47 3.82
C ALA A 137 1.52 -0.05 3.38
N GLN A 138 2.52 0.54 4.02
CA GLN A 138 3.08 1.85 3.68
C GLN A 138 4.56 1.71 3.41
N ALA A 139 5.07 2.35 2.36
CA ALA A 139 6.50 2.42 2.12
C ALA A 139 6.86 3.67 1.32
N THR A 140 8.09 4.14 1.54
CA THR A 140 8.68 5.20 0.73
C THR A 140 9.13 4.67 -0.62
N THR A 141 8.77 5.38 -1.69
CA THR A 141 9.43 5.26 -3.00
C THR A 141 10.60 6.23 -3.14
N GLN A 142 10.62 7.29 -2.31
CA GLN A 142 11.72 8.24 -2.19
C GLN A 142 12.05 8.51 -0.73
N SER A 143 13.34 8.68 -0.41
CA SER A 143 13.81 8.78 0.97
C SER A 143 13.29 10.04 1.67
N LEU A 144 12.87 9.88 2.93
CA LEU A 144 12.29 10.95 3.74
C LEU A 144 13.27 11.48 4.80
N PRO A 145 13.04 12.69 5.35
CA PRO A 145 13.75 13.15 6.54
C PRO A 145 13.46 12.23 7.74
N ILE A 146 14.47 11.92 8.55
CA ILE A 146 14.36 11.04 9.75
C ILE A 146 13.22 11.48 10.68
N ALA A 147 13.02 12.80 10.85
CA ALA A 147 11.98 13.34 11.73
C ALA A 147 10.55 12.92 11.34
N ALA A 148 10.30 12.65 10.05
CA ALA A 148 9.00 12.17 9.57
C ALA A 148 8.67 10.74 10.06
N MET A 149 9.67 10.01 10.56
CA MET A 149 9.53 8.59 10.93
C MET A 149 9.26 8.34 12.41
N ASN A 150 9.28 9.38 13.24
CA ASN A 150 9.11 9.23 14.69
C ASN A 150 7.76 8.60 15.07
N MET A 151 6.69 8.92 14.33
CA MET A 151 5.36 8.39 14.62
C MET A 151 5.25 6.90 14.34
N ILE A 152 5.91 6.40 13.29
CA ILE A 152 5.90 4.98 12.93
C ILE A 152 6.64 4.16 13.99
N GLN A 153 7.78 4.67 14.48
CA GLN A 153 8.53 4.01 15.55
C GLN A 153 7.76 4.02 16.88
N ALA A 154 7.01 5.09 17.17
CA ALA A 154 6.23 5.21 18.40
C ALA A 154 5.12 4.14 18.52
N GLN A 155 4.65 3.58 17.41
CA GLN A 155 3.63 2.51 17.41
C GLN A 155 4.07 1.28 18.23
N CYS A 156 5.36 0.93 18.20
CA CYS A 156 5.89 -0.21 18.93
C CYS A 156 6.16 0.06 20.42
N HIS A 157 6.00 1.31 20.88
CA HIS A 157 6.33 1.73 22.25
C HIS A 157 5.09 1.89 23.14
N SER A 158 3.91 1.45 22.68
CA SER A 158 2.68 1.52 23.46
C SER A 158 2.58 0.40 24.49
N SER A 159 2.21 0.74 25.73
CA SER A 159 1.95 -0.22 26.81
C SER A 159 0.67 -1.05 26.57
N PHE A 160 -0.23 -0.58 25.71
CA PHE A 160 -1.49 -1.24 25.36
C PHE A 160 -1.33 -2.42 24.39
N ASN A 161 -0.19 -2.51 23.71
CA ASN A 161 0.10 -3.61 22.81
C ASN A 161 0.24 -4.92 23.61
N PHE A 162 -0.29 -6.02 23.08
CA PHE A 162 -0.13 -7.37 23.64
C PHE A 162 1.34 -7.82 23.63
N MET A 163 2.07 -7.45 22.58
CA MET A 163 3.50 -7.73 22.39
C MET A 163 4.16 -6.52 21.76
N ASN A 164 5.38 -6.21 22.20
CA ASN A 164 6.30 -5.26 21.58
C ASN A 164 7.68 -5.90 21.55
N GLU A 165 8.28 -5.94 20.37
CA GLU A 165 9.62 -6.45 20.17
C GLU A 165 10.35 -5.57 19.17
N ALA A 166 11.67 -5.53 19.26
CA ALA A 166 12.52 -4.75 18.38
C ALA A 166 13.81 -5.51 18.11
N ALA A 167 14.33 -5.34 16.90
CA ALA A 167 15.67 -5.79 16.57
C ALA A 167 16.72 -4.92 17.29
N PRO A 168 17.92 -5.44 17.54
CA PRO A 168 19.03 -4.62 18.02
C PRO A 168 19.28 -3.44 17.08
N GLN A 169 19.35 -2.23 17.63
CA GLN A 169 19.62 -1.02 16.86
C GLN A 169 21.12 -0.92 16.57
N ASP A 170 21.48 -0.80 15.29
CA ASP A 170 22.88 -0.61 14.84
C ASP A 170 23.15 0.84 14.39
N GLY A 171 22.17 1.73 14.59
CA GLY A 171 22.22 3.14 14.21
C GLY A 171 21.96 3.41 12.72
N ASN A 172 21.85 2.38 11.88
CA ASN A 172 21.49 2.48 10.47
C ASN A 172 20.11 1.90 10.17
N ARG A 173 19.69 0.94 10.99
CA ARG A 173 18.41 0.24 10.88
C ARG A 173 17.70 0.26 12.22
N ASN A 174 16.43 0.63 12.20
CA ASN A 174 15.53 0.48 13.32
C ASN A 174 14.34 -0.38 12.88
N GLU A 175 14.10 -1.46 13.60
CA GLU A 175 13.08 -2.43 13.26
C GLU A 175 12.34 -2.85 14.51
N CYS A 176 11.01 -2.81 14.46
CA CYS A 176 10.16 -3.24 15.54
C CYS A 176 8.88 -3.87 15.03
N TRP A 177 8.28 -4.73 15.85
CA TRP A 177 7.00 -5.35 15.56
C TRP A 177 6.19 -5.47 16.84
N MET A 178 4.88 -5.45 16.67
CA MET A 178 3.94 -5.41 17.76
C MET A 178 2.62 -6.08 17.38
N THR A 179 1.86 -6.43 18.42
CA THR A 179 0.48 -6.87 18.24
C THR A 179 -0.43 -6.08 19.15
N THR A 180 -1.57 -5.61 18.66
CA THR A 180 -2.44 -4.72 19.42
C THR A 180 -3.92 -4.94 19.08
N PRO A 181 -4.84 -4.80 20.06
CA PRO A 181 -6.26 -4.95 19.76
C PRO A 181 -6.79 -3.74 18.99
N ILE A 182 -7.56 -4.02 17.95
CA ILE A 182 -8.33 -3.03 17.18
C ILE A 182 -9.80 -3.36 17.35
N ARG A 183 -10.59 -2.38 17.77
CA ARG A 183 -12.05 -2.48 17.80
C ARG A 183 -12.62 -1.86 16.55
N VAL A 184 -13.68 -2.45 16.01
CA VAL A 184 -14.42 -1.88 14.90
C VAL A 184 -15.79 -1.46 15.40
N VAL A 185 -16.03 -0.15 15.39
CA VAL A 185 -17.31 0.44 15.84
C VAL A 185 -17.78 1.39 14.77
N ASN A 186 -18.99 1.18 14.23
CA ASN A 186 -19.55 1.99 13.15
C ASN A 186 -18.59 2.11 11.95
N ASN A 187 -17.93 1.00 11.59
CA ASN A 187 -16.93 0.92 10.54
C ASN A 187 -15.68 1.81 10.75
N LEU A 188 -15.41 2.23 11.99
CA LEU A 188 -14.19 2.93 12.39
C LEU A 188 -13.29 1.99 13.18
N PHE A 189 -12.00 2.04 12.87
CA PHE A 189 -10.96 1.32 13.60
C PHE A 189 -10.50 2.12 14.81
N LEU A 190 -10.60 1.52 15.99
CA LEU A 190 -10.30 2.14 17.27
C LEU A 190 -9.25 1.34 18.03
N THR A 191 -8.23 2.03 18.54
CA THR A 191 -7.17 1.45 19.37
C THR A 191 -6.69 2.44 20.43
N SER A 192 -6.20 1.92 21.56
CA SER A 192 -5.57 2.74 22.61
C SER A 192 -4.11 3.08 22.30
N ASN A 193 -3.56 2.59 21.18
CA ASN A 193 -2.25 2.98 20.70
C ASN A 193 -2.37 4.26 19.86
N GLU A 194 -2.10 5.42 20.46
CA GLU A 194 -2.29 6.74 19.81
C GLU A 194 -1.53 6.88 18.48
N ALA A 195 -0.29 6.39 18.42
CA ALA A 195 0.51 6.47 17.20
C ALA A 195 -0.08 5.62 16.06
N LEU A 196 -0.65 4.46 16.39
CA LEU A 196 -1.36 3.63 15.43
C LEU A 196 -2.74 4.19 15.09
N GLN A 197 -3.42 4.82 16.06
CA GLN A 197 -4.73 5.42 15.84
C GLN A 197 -4.68 6.47 14.73
N VAL A 198 -3.57 7.22 14.60
CA VAL A 198 -3.37 8.17 13.50
C VAL A 198 -3.44 7.45 12.14
N LEU A 199 -2.71 6.35 11.97
CA LEU A 199 -2.76 5.53 10.74
C LEU A 199 -4.18 5.02 10.46
N LEU A 200 -4.83 4.46 11.47
CA LEU A 200 -6.14 3.81 11.33
C LEU A 200 -7.32 4.79 11.22
N SER A 201 -7.08 6.08 11.45
CA SER A 201 -8.08 7.15 11.33
C SER A 201 -7.82 8.08 10.15
N ASP A 202 -6.83 7.76 9.32
CA ASP A 202 -6.45 8.61 8.19
C ASP A 202 -7.61 8.74 7.20
N GLN A 203 -8.09 9.97 7.05
CA GLN A 203 -9.26 10.30 6.23
C GLN A 203 -9.01 10.07 4.74
N MET A 204 -7.76 9.96 4.31
CA MET A 204 -7.40 9.85 2.89
C MET A 204 -7.60 8.45 2.32
N TYR A 205 -7.38 7.39 3.11
CA TYR A 205 -7.47 6.02 2.61
C TYR A 205 -8.34 5.08 3.44
N ILE A 206 -8.56 5.33 4.74
CA ILE A 206 -9.38 4.43 5.56
C ILE A 206 -10.88 4.53 5.21
N PRO A 207 -11.54 5.70 5.21
CA PRO A 207 -12.95 5.78 4.84
C PRO A 207 -13.25 5.26 3.42
N PRO A 208 -12.46 5.60 2.37
CA PRO A 208 -12.66 5.03 1.04
C PRO A 208 -12.51 3.50 1.01
N ALA A 209 -11.52 2.95 1.73
CA ALA A 209 -11.33 1.51 1.81
C ALA A 209 -12.51 0.82 2.49
N VAL A 210 -12.96 1.34 3.63
CA VAL A 210 -14.11 0.83 4.38
C VAL A 210 -15.40 0.89 3.56
N GLN A 211 -15.65 2.00 2.87
CA GLN A 211 -16.80 2.14 1.98
C GLN A 211 -16.75 1.09 0.87
N ARG A 212 -15.57 0.86 0.29
CA ARG A 212 -15.38 -0.16 -0.75
C ARG A 212 -15.60 -1.58 -0.24
N LEU A 213 -15.09 -1.93 0.94
CA LEU A 213 -15.36 -3.22 1.58
C LEU A 213 -16.87 -3.44 1.76
N THR A 214 -17.56 -2.41 2.22
CA THR A 214 -19.02 -2.44 2.38
C THR A 214 -19.73 -2.65 1.03
N MET A 215 -19.30 -1.96 -0.03
CA MET A 215 -19.85 -2.16 -1.39
C MET A 215 -19.54 -3.55 -1.97
N MET A 216 -18.43 -4.16 -1.57
CA MET A 216 -18.07 -5.54 -1.92
C MET A 216 -18.91 -6.59 -1.18
N GLY A 217 -19.75 -6.16 -0.24
CA GLY A 217 -20.51 -7.07 0.62
C GLY A 217 -19.64 -7.75 1.67
N PHE A 218 -18.48 -7.18 2.01
CA PHE A 218 -17.62 -7.70 3.06
C PHE A 218 -17.97 -7.08 4.40
N ASP A 219 -18.18 -7.95 5.39
CA ASP A 219 -18.46 -7.54 6.76
C ASP A 219 -17.18 -7.47 7.58
N LEU A 220 -16.97 -6.34 8.26
CA LEU A 220 -15.90 -6.18 9.22
C LEU A 220 -16.27 -6.83 10.56
N PRO A 221 -15.39 -7.68 11.15
CA PRO A 221 -15.61 -8.20 12.48
C PRO A 221 -15.47 -7.09 13.54
N PRO A 222 -16.14 -7.22 14.69
CA PRO A 222 -16.13 -6.18 15.74
C PRO A 222 -14.76 -6.02 16.41
N ILE A 223 -13.90 -7.04 16.32
CA ILE A 223 -12.54 -7.04 16.86
C ILE A 223 -11.59 -7.59 15.80
N LEU A 224 -10.44 -6.96 15.69
CA LEU A 224 -9.28 -7.42 14.94
C LEU A 224 -8.06 -7.36 15.86
N VAL A 225 -7.05 -8.18 15.61
CA VAL A 225 -5.72 -8.03 16.21
C VAL A 225 -4.79 -7.54 15.11
N ASP A 226 -4.29 -6.32 15.26
CA ASP A 226 -3.23 -5.84 14.38
C ASP A 226 -1.92 -6.55 14.72
N ALA A 227 -1.25 -7.07 13.70
CA ALA A 227 0.11 -7.57 13.73
C ALA A 227 0.95 -6.64 12.84
N GLY A 228 1.58 -5.65 13.49
CA GLY A 228 2.33 -4.59 12.85
C GLY A 228 3.82 -4.87 12.82
N TRP A 229 4.46 -4.55 11.71
CA TRP A 229 5.91 -4.57 11.52
C TRP A 229 6.36 -3.27 10.89
N ASN A 230 7.36 -2.64 11.49
CA ASN A 230 7.91 -1.36 11.07
C ASN A 230 9.42 -1.49 10.90
N LEU A 231 9.90 -1.12 9.72
CA LEU A 231 11.32 -1.07 9.40
C LEU A 231 11.66 0.30 8.84
N VAL A 232 12.67 0.93 9.43
CA VAL A 232 13.27 2.19 8.97
C VAL A 232 14.76 1.96 8.77
N GLU A 233 15.27 2.24 7.58
CA GLU A 233 16.68 2.10 7.22
C GLU A 233 17.20 3.43 6.67
N LYS A 234 18.44 3.80 6.98
CA LYS A 234 19.10 4.93 6.30
C LYS A 234 19.18 4.65 4.81
N SER A 235 18.77 5.63 4.02
CA SER A 235 18.78 5.51 2.58
C SER A 235 20.20 5.35 2.04
N LYS A 236 20.33 4.53 1.00
CA LYS A 236 21.60 4.38 0.26
C LYS A 236 21.89 5.58 -0.66
N SER A 237 20.88 6.39 -0.99
CA SER A 237 20.97 7.48 -1.97
C SER A 237 21.24 8.86 -1.37
N GLY A 238 21.22 9.02 -0.04
CA GLY A 238 21.45 10.32 0.60
C GLY A 238 21.21 10.36 2.11
N ALA A 239 20.95 11.55 2.65
CA ALA A 239 20.79 11.81 4.08
C ALA A 239 19.41 11.46 4.67
N GLY A 240 18.55 10.80 3.88
CA GLY A 240 17.20 10.41 4.30
C GLY A 240 17.11 8.98 4.84
N VAL A 241 15.89 8.53 5.06
CA VAL A 241 15.54 7.16 5.43
C VAL A 241 14.51 6.60 4.47
N ASP A 242 14.64 5.32 4.20
CA ASP A 242 13.60 4.54 3.56
C ASP A 242 12.86 3.74 4.64
N PHE A 243 11.54 3.61 4.52
CA PHE A 243 10.77 2.81 5.45
C PHE A 243 9.78 1.88 4.76
N MET A 244 9.39 0.86 5.51
CA MET A 244 8.25 0.03 5.21
C MET A 244 7.54 -0.31 6.51
N SER A 245 6.23 -0.08 6.53
CA SER A 245 5.32 -0.40 7.62
C SER A 245 4.25 -1.32 7.07
N VAL A 246 4.02 -2.46 7.73
CA VAL A 246 3.02 -3.45 7.32
C VAL A 246 2.20 -3.82 8.55
N HIS A 247 0.92 -3.47 8.50
CA HIS A 247 -0.07 -3.78 9.52
C HIS A 247 -1.01 -4.84 8.97
N THR A 248 -1.02 -6.02 9.60
CA THR A 248 -1.91 -7.12 9.24
C THR A 248 -2.96 -7.29 10.33
N LEU A 249 -4.18 -6.79 10.09
CA LEU A 249 -5.29 -6.88 11.01
C LEU A 249 -6.01 -8.22 10.82
N LEU A 250 -5.93 -9.09 11.82
CA LEU A 250 -6.41 -10.47 11.78
C LEU A 250 -7.70 -10.64 12.57
N SER A 251 -8.68 -11.31 11.97
CA SER A 251 -9.96 -11.60 12.63
C SER A 251 -9.85 -12.83 13.55
N PRO A 252 -10.24 -12.71 14.83
CA PRO A 252 -10.36 -13.86 15.72
C PRO A 252 -11.69 -14.61 15.55
N ALA A 253 -12.58 -14.14 14.66
CA ALA A 253 -13.88 -14.74 14.45
C ALA A 253 -13.77 -16.17 13.90
N GLU A 254 -14.75 -16.99 14.25
CA GLU A 254 -14.89 -18.32 13.67
C GLU A 254 -15.33 -18.25 12.20
N ALA A 255 -15.05 -19.30 11.44
CA ALA A 255 -15.33 -19.29 10.00
C ALA A 255 -16.84 -19.15 9.73
N GLY A 256 -17.22 -18.14 8.94
CA GLY A 256 -18.63 -17.86 8.62
C GLY A 256 -19.41 -17.19 9.75
N GLU A 257 -18.77 -16.92 10.90
CA GLU A 257 -19.40 -16.24 12.02
C GLU A 257 -18.86 -14.81 12.19
N ARG A 258 -19.73 -13.88 12.57
CA ARG A 258 -19.30 -12.54 13.00
C ARG A 258 -18.88 -12.52 14.48
N ARG A 259 -19.12 -13.62 15.20
CA ARG A 259 -18.88 -13.71 16.63
C ARG A 259 -17.38 -13.88 16.88
N VAL A 260 -16.88 -13.05 17.79
CA VAL A 260 -15.51 -13.13 18.28
C VAL A 260 -15.49 -13.79 19.66
N PRO A 261 -14.43 -14.52 20.03
CA PRO A 261 -14.34 -15.15 21.35
C PRO A 261 -14.12 -14.11 22.45
N GLY A 262 -14.60 -14.42 23.66
CA GLY A 262 -14.48 -13.56 24.84
C GLY A 262 -15.41 -12.34 24.82
N GLU A 263 -15.49 -11.65 25.97
CA GLU A 263 -16.18 -10.38 26.08
C GLU A 263 -15.29 -9.24 25.55
N PRO A 264 -15.86 -8.07 25.21
CA PRO A 264 -15.09 -6.96 24.68
C PRO A 264 -13.92 -6.56 25.60
N GLU A 265 -14.04 -6.63 26.92
CA GLU A 265 -13.00 -6.23 27.89
C GLU A 265 -11.78 -7.15 27.85
N ASN A 266 -11.97 -8.42 27.47
CA ASN A 266 -10.89 -9.39 27.31
C ASN A 266 -9.89 -8.99 26.21
N TRP A 267 -10.32 -8.20 25.22
CA TRP A 267 -9.48 -7.72 24.13
C TRP A 267 -8.63 -6.51 24.56
N SER A 268 -7.81 -6.73 25.59
CA SER A 268 -6.85 -5.79 26.14
C SER A 268 -5.71 -6.56 26.80
N ARG A 269 -4.52 -5.95 26.90
CA ARG A 269 -3.38 -6.61 27.57
C ARG A 269 -3.68 -7.02 29.01
N ALA A 270 -4.50 -6.23 29.71
CA ALA A 270 -4.89 -6.52 31.09
C ALA A 270 -5.98 -7.61 31.18
N GLY A 271 -6.95 -7.62 30.26
CA GLY A 271 -8.10 -8.52 30.30
C GLY A 271 -7.94 -9.84 29.53
N MET A 272 -6.92 -9.99 28.69
CA MET A 272 -6.78 -11.20 27.86
C MET A 272 -6.66 -12.48 28.67
N ALA A 273 -6.07 -12.40 29.88
CA ALA A 273 -5.91 -13.55 30.78
C ALA A 273 -7.25 -14.13 31.28
N ASP A 274 -8.33 -13.33 31.24
CA ASP A 274 -9.66 -13.77 31.70
C ASP A 274 -10.38 -14.64 30.66
N SER A 275 -9.83 -14.81 29.46
CA SER A 275 -10.36 -15.70 28.42
C SER A 275 -9.25 -16.51 27.75
N ALA A 276 -9.32 -17.83 27.91
CA ALA A 276 -8.36 -18.76 27.30
C ALA A 276 -8.35 -18.64 25.76
N ALA A 277 -9.51 -18.48 25.13
CA ALA A 277 -9.61 -18.35 23.67
C ALA A 277 -8.98 -17.05 23.14
N VAL A 278 -9.15 -15.93 23.86
CA VAL A 278 -8.51 -14.66 23.51
C VAL A 278 -6.99 -14.76 23.70
N THR A 279 -6.56 -15.31 24.83
CA THR A 279 -5.13 -15.52 25.10
C THR A 279 -4.47 -16.40 24.05
N ASP A 280 -5.09 -17.53 23.70
CA ASP A 280 -4.60 -18.46 22.70
C ASP A 280 -4.50 -17.82 21.30
N PHE A 281 -5.52 -17.07 20.86
CA PHE A 281 -5.46 -16.35 19.59
C PHE A 281 -4.33 -15.32 19.57
N VAL A 282 -4.21 -14.50 20.61
CA VAL A 282 -3.13 -13.49 20.72
C VAL A 282 -1.76 -14.16 20.72
N GLN A 283 -1.58 -15.24 21.48
CA GLN A 283 -0.29 -15.96 21.52
C GLN A 283 0.09 -16.58 20.17
N ARG A 284 -0.88 -17.15 19.44
CA ARG A 284 -0.65 -17.62 18.07
C ARG A 284 -0.28 -16.47 17.14
N THR A 285 -0.94 -15.33 17.24
CA THR A 285 -0.62 -14.13 16.42
C THR A 285 0.79 -13.62 16.73
N ASN A 286 1.18 -13.59 18.00
CA ASN A 286 2.53 -13.23 18.42
C ASN A 286 3.58 -14.21 17.85
N GLY A 287 3.32 -15.51 17.97
CA GLY A 287 4.20 -16.56 17.45
C GLY A 287 4.34 -16.49 15.92
N TRP A 288 3.22 -16.29 15.23
CA TRP A 288 3.19 -16.12 13.79
C TRP A 288 3.98 -14.88 13.35
N LEU A 289 3.73 -13.71 13.94
CA LEU A 289 4.41 -12.47 13.56
C LEU A 289 5.93 -12.59 13.73
N ARG A 290 6.41 -13.20 14.82
CA ARG A 290 7.85 -13.48 15.02
C ARG A 290 8.44 -14.33 13.89
N GLY A 291 7.72 -15.37 13.46
CA GLY A 291 8.14 -16.21 12.33
C GLY A 291 8.01 -15.50 10.98
N TRP A 292 7.10 -14.52 10.87
CA TRP A 292 6.83 -13.80 9.63
C TRP A 292 7.79 -12.64 9.36
N VAL A 293 8.32 -12.01 10.42
CA VAL A 293 9.27 -10.88 10.32
C VAL A 293 10.44 -11.16 9.36
N PRO A 294 11.17 -12.29 9.44
CA PRO A 294 12.23 -12.60 8.47
C PRO A 294 11.77 -12.62 7.00
N THR A 295 10.51 -12.97 6.74
CA THR A 295 9.94 -12.95 5.40
C THR A 295 9.63 -11.52 4.96
N LEU A 296 9.08 -10.67 5.84
CA LEU A 296 8.91 -9.24 5.58
C LEU A 296 10.25 -8.54 5.27
N GLN A 297 11.30 -8.85 6.05
CA GLN A 297 12.65 -8.34 5.81
C GLN A 297 13.18 -8.76 4.42
N ARG A 298 13.00 -10.02 4.02
CA ARG A 298 13.40 -10.48 2.69
C ARG A 298 12.62 -9.77 1.59
N GLY A 299 11.33 -9.46 1.82
CA GLY A 299 10.52 -8.66 0.90
C GLY A 299 11.05 -7.24 0.72
N PHE A 300 11.36 -6.58 1.83
CA PHE A 300 11.97 -5.25 1.85
C PHE A 300 13.30 -5.21 1.09
N ASP A 301 14.13 -6.23 1.26
CA ASP A 301 15.40 -6.41 0.57
C ASP A 301 15.26 -6.89 -0.89
N SER A 302 14.05 -7.17 -1.37
CA SER A 302 13.76 -7.78 -2.68
C SER A 302 14.46 -9.13 -2.90
N LYS A 303 14.56 -9.94 -1.83
CA LYS A 303 15.20 -11.26 -1.78
C LYS A 303 14.20 -12.40 -1.60
N LEU A 304 12.89 -12.18 -1.80
CA LEU A 304 11.95 -13.30 -1.78
C LEU A 304 12.17 -14.14 -3.02
N THR A 305 12.26 -15.44 -2.79
CA THR A 305 12.28 -16.43 -3.88
C THR A 305 10.84 -16.85 -4.16
N PRO A 306 10.43 -16.96 -5.43
CA PRO A 306 9.14 -17.52 -5.77
C PRO A 306 9.11 -18.98 -5.28
N SER A 307 8.27 -19.28 -4.29
CA SER A 307 8.00 -20.65 -3.84
C SER A 307 6.64 -21.09 -4.35
N ALA A 308 6.54 -22.34 -4.83
CA ALA A 308 5.28 -22.92 -5.27
C ALA A 308 4.32 -23.24 -4.10
N THR A 309 4.85 -23.31 -2.87
CA THR A 309 4.04 -23.55 -1.66
C THR A 309 4.31 -22.45 -0.64
N PRO A 310 3.26 -21.85 -0.05
CA PRO A 310 3.42 -20.89 1.03
C PRO A 310 4.19 -21.56 2.18
N PRO A 311 5.24 -20.92 2.74
CA PRO A 311 5.89 -21.45 3.93
C PRO A 311 4.87 -21.55 5.07
N ALA A 312 5.10 -22.44 6.05
CA ALA A 312 4.21 -22.58 7.21
C ALA A 312 4.02 -21.23 7.94
N GLU A 313 5.06 -20.40 7.95
CA GLU A 313 5.07 -19.04 8.48
C GLU A 313 4.11 -18.08 7.74
N ALA A 314 3.66 -18.39 6.53
CA ALA A 314 2.64 -17.61 5.83
C ALA A 314 1.23 -17.89 6.35
N MET A 315 1.00 -18.98 7.09
CA MET A 315 -0.31 -19.31 7.63
C MET A 315 -0.56 -18.53 8.92
N ASP A 316 -1.16 -17.36 8.80
CA ASP A 316 -1.56 -16.57 9.97
C ASP A 316 -2.74 -17.23 10.72
N PRO A 317 -2.98 -16.87 12.00
CA PRO A 317 -4.02 -17.50 12.82
C PRO A 317 -5.47 -17.30 12.33
N ALA A 318 -5.71 -16.33 11.46
CA ALA A 318 -7.02 -16.08 10.86
C ALA A 318 -7.16 -16.73 9.47
N PHE A 319 -6.11 -17.37 8.95
CA PHE A 319 -6.17 -18.14 7.71
C PHE A 319 -6.95 -19.45 7.94
N ARG A 320 -7.81 -19.81 6.98
CA ARG A 320 -8.76 -20.93 7.11
C ARG A 320 -8.72 -21.98 5.98
N GLY A 321 -7.69 -21.95 5.12
CA GLY A 321 -7.51 -22.95 4.05
C GLY A 321 -8.18 -22.57 2.74
#